data_AF-A0A0Q4E266-F1
#
_entry.id   AF-A0A0Q4E266-F1
#
_cell.length_a   1.000
_cell.length_b   1.000
_cell.length_c   1.000
_cell.angle_alpha   90.00
_cell.angle_beta   90.00
_cell.angle_gamma   90.00
#
_symmetry.space_group_name_H-M   'P 1'
#
loop_
_entity.id
_entity.type
_entity.pdbx_description
1 polymer ?
#
loop_
_entity_poly.entity_id
_entity_poly.type
_entity_poly.pdbx_seq_one_letter_code
_entity_poly.pdbx_strand_id
1 'polypeptide(L)'
;LLLLQVLLLIIISCKQYESQDLINSKFTIDKSSVKENSYLSKNLDQLFKADGLTYFEPDYSGTAFENYYVKNIVIQNKSNRKSNYLLFFNKNNILTDTLKIPENHIYSLNVDFDNDKKGVAVGIFDLHKSYFKITNKFELNKNLKIKPLSINTKINHCPIPVELLSEENVGLEEHFTFGIENQKQVKVNVKAPSNDFSKWIGNYKADIEITRTDGDYNIDYVIKILNKNDVLITEKINNEDNNVPDIFIKSVSGDQLIMKSKTDDAVEYIISKIDGQYYIMGNTVYMLNPPNDRYVLNKEM
;
A
#
# COMPACT_ATOMS: atom_id res chain seq x y z
N LEU A 1 -42.40 -50.31 10.88
CA LEU A 1 -42.61 -48.93 10.39
C LEU A 1 -41.71 -47.88 11.06
N LEU A 2 -41.27 -48.03 12.32
CA LEU A 2 -40.44 -47.02 12.99
C LEU A 2 -38.95 -46.96 12.58
N LEU A 3 -38.35 -48.06 12.09
CA LEU A 3 -36.93 -48.05 11.71
C LEU A 3 -36.64 -47.34 10.36
N LEU A 4 -37.65 -47.17 9.52
CA LEU A 4 -37.49 -46.55 8.19
C LEU A 4 -37.55 -45.00 8.25
N GLN A 5 -38.08 -44.44 9.34
CA GLN A 5 -38.15 -42.98 9.53
C GLN A 5 -36.87 -42.39 10.17
N VAL A 6 -36.02 -43.21 10.80
CA VAL A 6 -34.76 -42.75 11.40
C VAL A 6 -33.64 -42.66 10.36
N LEU A 7 -33.72 -43.41 9.25
CA LEU A 7 -32.70 -43.37 8.20
C LEU A 7 -32.85 -42.19 7.23
N LEU A 8 -34.02 -41.54 7.17
CA LEU A 8 -34.27 -40.42 6.25
C LEU A 8 -33.88 -39.04 6.83
N LEU A 9 -33.49 -38.95 8.10
CA LEU A 9 -33.16 -37.69 8.78
C LEU A 9 -31.66 -37.38 8.84
N ILE A 10 -30.79 -38.24 8.29
CA ILE A 10 -29.32 -38.07 8.36
C ILE A 10 -28.74 -37.43 7.07
N ILE A 11 -29.54 -37.16 6.03
CA ILE A 11 -29.03 -36.68 4.72
C ILE A 11 -29.26 -35.18 4.47
N ILE A 12 -29.73 -34.39 5.45
CA ILE A 12 -29.93 -32.94 5.25
C ILE A 12 -29.20 -32.13 6.31
N SER A 13 -27.86 -32.15 6.23
CA SER A 13 -27.02 -31.00 6.58
C SER A 13 -25.59 -31.20 6.04
N CYS A 14 -25.46 -31.60 4.77
CA CYS A 14 -24.34 -31.09 3.99
C CYS A 14 -24.65 -29.63 3.71
N LYS A 15 -24.05 -28.72 4.49
CA LYS A 15 -23.96 -27.31 4.13
C LYS A 15 -23.37 -27.26 2.71
N GLN A 16 -24.22 -26.90 1.76
CA GLN A 16 -23.90 -26.71 0.36
C GLN A 16 -22.76 -25.69 0.27
N TYR A 17 -21.55 -26.20 0.06
CA TYR A 17 -20.31 -25.46 -0.09
C TYR A 17 -20.15 -24.98 -1.54
N GLU A 18 -21.21 -24.46 -2.17
CA GLU A 18 -21.21 -24.08 -3.60
C GLU A 18 -20.72 -22.64 -3.84
N SER A 19 -19.53 -22.28 -3.36
CA SER A 19 -18.83 -21.05 -3.82
C SER A 19 -17.38 -21.33 -4.26
N GLN A 20 -17.09 -22.57 -4.69
CA GLN A 20 -15.74 -22.97 -5.11
C GLN A 20 -15.45 -22.78 -6.61
N ASP A 21 -16.43 -22.48 -7.47
CA ASP A 21 -16.21 -22.43 -8.93
C ASP A 21 -15.39 -21.22 -9.41
N LEU A 22 -15.36 -20.14 -8.64
CA LEU A 22 -14.63 -18.91 -9.00
C LEU A 22 -13.26 -18.79 -8.33
N ILE A 23 -13.01 -19.58 -7.28
CA ILE A 23 -11.70 -19.64 -6.63
C ILE A 23 -10.83 -20.64 -7.39
N ASN A 24 -9.58 -20.26 -7.65
CA ASN A 24 -8.62 -20.94 -8.52
C ASN A 24 -9.02 -20.96 -10.01
N SER A 25 -9.91 -20.07 -10.45
CA SER A 25 -10.21 -19.88 -11.87
C SER A 25 -9.89 -18.44 -12.32
N LYS A 26 -9.79 -18.26 -13.64
CA LYS A 26 -9.58 -16.93 -14.23
C LYS A 26 -10.80 -16.07 -13.91
N PHE A 27 -10.57 -14.93 -13.27
CA PHE A 27 -11.64 -14.09 -12.77
C PHE A 27 -11.46 -12.64 -13.24
N THR A 28 -12.50 -12.09 -13.85
CA THR A 28 -12.56 -10.71 -14.29
C THR A 28 -13.74 -10.04 -13.60
N ILE A 29 -13.55 -8.82 -13.11
CA ILE A 29 -14.66 -8.02 -12.59
C ILE A 29 -15.38 -7.39 -13.76
N ASP A 30 -16.57 -7.88 -14.08
CA ASP A 30 -17.46 -7.27 -15.06
C ASP A 30 -18.15 -6.06 -14.44
N LYS A 31 -18.03 -4.88 -15.06
CA LYS A 31 -18.66 -3.65 -14.55
C LYS A 31 -19.84 -3.29 -15.44
N SER A 32 -21.02 -3.13 -14.84
CA SER A 32 -22.25 -2.70 -15.52
C SER A 32 -22.98 -1.63 -14.71
N SER A 33 -23.83 -0.85 -15.36
CA SER A 33 -24.63 0.21 -14.70
C SER A 33 -23.79 1.17 -13.85
N VAL A 34 -22.62 1.57 -14.36
CA VAL A 34 -21.64 2.41 -13.64
C VAL A 34 -22.25 3.79 -13.33
N LYS A 35 -22.22 4.19 -12.07
CA LYS A 35 -22.65 5.50 -11.57
C LYS A 35 -21.63 6.01 -10.57
N GLU A 36 -21.00 7.15 -10.88
CA GLU A 36 -19.90 7.70 -10.09
C GLU A 36 -18.83 6.61 -9.86
N ASN A 37 -18.58 6.23 -8.60
CA ASN A 37 -17.60 5.20 -8.22
C ASN A 37 -18.23 3.81 -7.99
N SER A 38 -19.51 3.65 -8.33
CA SER A 38 -20.27 2.42 -8.06
C SER A 38 -20.69 1.69 -9.34
N TYR A 39 -20.84 0.36 -9.26
CA TYR A 39 -21.24 -0.49 -10.39
C TYR A 39 -21.92 -1.77 -9.92
N LEU A 40 -22.60 -2.45 -10.84
CA LEU A 40 -23.11 -3.81 -10.68
C LEU A 40 -22.16 -4.81 -11.36
N SER A 41 -22.02 -6.01 -10.82
CA SER A 41 -21.15 -7.07 -11.37
C SER A 41 -21.75 -8.44 -11.15
N LYS A 42 -21.97 -9.19 -12.24
CA LYS A 42 -22.49 -10.56 -12.16
C LYS A 42 -21.44 -11.51 -11.59
N ASN A 43 -20.17 -11.31 -11.93
CA ASN A 43 -19.09 -12.18 -11.45
C ASN A 43 -18.84 -11.97 -9.96
N LEU A 44 -18.95 -10.74 -9.45
CA LEU A 44 -18.88 -10.48 -8.00
C LEU A 44 -20.14 -10.99 -7.29
N ASP A 45 -21.33 -10.85 -7.87
CA ASP A 45 -22.56 -11.44 -7.33
C ASP A 45 -22.41 -12.96 -7.17
N GLN A 46 -21.88 -13.64 -8.20
CA GLN A 46 -21.57 -15.07 -8.14
C GLN A 46 -20.50 -15.40 -7.07
N LEU A 47 -19.41 -14.62 -7.01
CA LEU A 47 -18.33 -14.83 -6.04
C LEU A 47 -18.84 -14.73 -4.59
N PHE A 48 -19.71 -13.76 -4.32
CA PHE A 48 -20.21 -13.46 -2.98
C PHE A 48 -21.59 -14.08 -2.69
N LYS A 49 -22.14 -14.89 -3.60
CA LYS A 49 -23.49 -15.48 -3.50
C LYS A 49 -24.55 -14.42 -3.18
N ALA A 50 -24.50 -13.33 -3.92
CA ALA A 50 -25.41 -12.21 -3.78
C ALA A 50 -26.16 -11.95 -5.10
N ASP A 51 -27.19 -11.11 -5.04
CA ASP A 51 -28.00 -10.76 -6.21
C ASP A 51 -28.27 -9.26 -6.25
N GLY A 52 -27.71 -8.61 -7.28
CA GLY A 52 -27.92 -7.21 -7.59
C GLY A 52 -27.34 -6.28 -6.52
N LEU A 53 -26.18 -6.62 -5.96
CA LEU A 53 -25.49 -5.72 -5.05
C LEU A 53 -24.72 -4.64 -5.79
N THR A 54 -24.50 -3.53 -5.09
CA THR A 54 -23.68 -2.44 -5.59
C THR A 54 -22.26 -2.63 -5.09
N TYR A 55 -21.31 -2.48 -6.00
CA TYR A 55 -19.88 -2.61 -5.75
C TYR A 55 -19.18 -1.28 -6.00
N PHE A 56 -18.09 -1.03 -5.27
CA PHE A 56 -17.18 0.08 -5.56
C PHE A 56 -15.74 -0.32 -5.25
N GLU A 57 -14.83 0.31 -5.97
CA GLU A 57 -13.38 0.22 -5.78
C GLU A 57 -12.95 1.50 -5.06
N PRO A 58 -12.36 1.42 -3.86
CA PRO A 58 -11.86 2.61 -3.16
C PRO A 58 -10.64 3.19 -3.90
N ASP A 59 -10.29 4.45 -3.62
CA ASP A 59 -9.22 5.16 -4.35
C ASP A 59 -7.90 4.38 -4.37
N TYR A 60 -7.56 3.73 -3.25
CA TYR A 60 -6.59 2.63 -3.21
C TYR A 60 -7.28 1.27 -3.37
N SER A 61 -7.51 0.89 -4.62
CA SER A 61 -8.24 -0.34 -4.98
C SER A 61 -7.36 -1.57 -5.14
N GLY A 62 -6.06 -1.47 -4.94
CA GLY A 62 -5.16 -2.62 -5.03
C GLY A 62 -3.69 -2.31 -4.94
N THR A 63 -2.90 -3.37 -4.81
CA THR A 63 -1.42 -3.30 -4.85
C THR A 63 -0.90 -4.49 -5.64
N ALA A 64 0.00 -4.22 -6.58
CA ALA A 64 0.72 -5.25 -7.30
C ALA A 64 2.04 -5.55 -6.59
N PHE A 65 2.31 -6.83 -6.40
CA PHE A 65 3.57 -7.36 -5.88
C PHE A 65 4.26 -8.15 -6.98
N GLU A 66 5.52 -8.51 -6.75
CA GLU A 66 6.32 -9.21 -7.75
C GLU A 66 5.61 -10.44 -8.31
N ASN A 67 4.82 -11.19 -7.52
CA ASN A 67 4.23 -12.47 -7.95
C ASN A 67 2.70 -12.56 -7.89
N TYR A 68 2.03 -11.51 -7.39
CA TYR A 68 0.58 -11.48 -7.22
C TYR A 68 0.10 -10.04 -7.15
N TYR A 69 -1.21 -9.83 -7.31
CA TYR A 69 -1.82 -8.54 -7.03
C TYR A 69 -3.08 -8.73 -6.18
N VAL A 70 -3.41 -7.71 -5.42
CA VAL A 70 -4.59 -7.68 -4.55
C VAL A 70 -5.53 -6.61 -5.06
N LYS A 71 -6.83 -6.89 -5.08
CA LYS A 71 -7.88 -5.88 -5.30
C LYS A 71 -8.73 -5.71 -4.05
N ASN A 72 -9.04 -4.48 -3.68
CA ASN A 72 -10.01 -4.14 -2.64
C ASN A 72 -11.36 -3.84 -3.28
N ILE A 73 -12.39 -4.57 -2.86
CA ILE A 73 -13.76 -4.42 -3.32
C ILE A 73 -14.65 -4.16 -2.13
N VAL A 74 -15.41 -3.08 -2.20
CA VAL A 74 -16.45 -2.80 -1.21
C VAL A 74 -17.80 -3.20 -1.77
N ILE A 75 -18.53 -3.98 -0.98
CA ILE A 75 -19.87 -4.44 -1.29
C ILE A 75 -20.86 -3.64 -0.45
N GLN A 76 -21.85 -3.05 -1.10
CA GLN A 76 -22.97 -2.37 -0.47
C GLN A 76 -24.25 -3.18 -0.66
N ASN A 77 -24.83 -3.59 0.46
CA ASN A 77 -26.08 -4.32 0.45
C ASN A 77 -27.29 -3.38 0.27
N LYS A 78 -28.48 -3.98 0.07
CA LYS A 78 -29.76 -3.25 -0.07
C LYS A 78 -30.12 -2.38 1.15
N SER A 79 -29.53 -2.65 2.31
CA SER A 79 -29.68 -1.86 3.55
C SER A 79 -28.60 -0.78 3.70
N ASN A 80 -27.87 -0.46 2.63
CA ASN A 80 -26.79 0.53 2.61
C ASN A 80 -25.57 0.19 3.51
N ARG A 81 -25.46 -1.05 3.99
CA ARG A 81 -24.30 -1.50 4.78
C ARG A 81 -23.17 -1.89 3.85
N LYS A 82 -21.97 -1.44 4.19
CA LYS A 82 -20.74 -1.65 3.42
C LYS A 82 -19.91 -2.76 4.04
N SER A 83 -19.22 -3.54 3.21
CA SER A 83 -18.27 -4.57 3.65
C SER A 83 -17.09 -4.63 2.69
N ASN A 84 -15.88 -4.57 3.24
CA ASN A 84 -14.64 -4.57 2.47
C ASN A 84 -14.11 -5.99 2.29
N TYR A 85 -13.67 -6.31 1.08
CA TYR A 85 -13.08 -7.59 0.72
C TYR A 85 -11.80 -7.40 -0.08
N LEU A 86 -10.78 -8.16 0.28
CA LEU A 86 -9.56 -8.30 -0.52
C LEU A 86 -9.69 -9.54 -1.40
N LEU A 87 -9.38 -9.39 -2.68
CA LEU A 87 -9.34 -10.45 -3.67
C LEU A 87 -7.89 -10.64 -4.10
N PHE A 88 -7.35 -11.85 -3.92
CA PHE A 88 -5.95 -12.16 -4.21
C PHE A 88 -5.84 -12.86 -5.56
N PHE A 89 -5.00 -12.35 -6.43
CA PHE A 89 -4.81 -12.88 -7.77
C PHE A 89 -3.35 -13.20 -8.04
N ASN A 90 -3.09 -14.29 -8.76
CA ASN A 90 -1.77 -14.48 -9.36
C ASN A 90 -1.60 -13.66 -10.65
N LYS A 91 -0.39 -13.65 -11.21
CA LYS A 91 -0.06 -12.96 -12.48
C LYS A 91 -0.93 -13.36 -13.68
N ASN A 92 -1.55 -14.54 -13.65
CA ASN A 92 -2.39 -15.04 -14.73
C ASN A 92 -3.87 -14.65 -14.57
N ASN A 93 -4.18 -13.71 -13.68
CA ASN A 93 -5.54 -13.27 -13.33
C ASN A 93 -6.41 -14.40 -12.77
N ILE A 94 -5.80 -15.36 -12.07
CA ILE A 94 -6.52 -16.41 -11.36
C ILE A 94 -6.79 -15.91 -9.94
N LEU A 95 -8.07 -15.83 -9.55
CA LEU A 95 -8.47 -15.48 -8.18
C LEU A 95 -8.14 -16.63 -7.26
N THR A 96 -7.14 -16.49 -6.41
CA THR A 96 -6.67 -17.57 -5.53
C THR A 96 -7.37 -17.56 -4.19
N ASP A 97 -7.75 -16.41 -3.64
CA ASP A 97 -8.42 -16.35 -2.35
C ASP A 97 -9.13 -15.02 -2.12
N THR A 98 -9.94 -14.95 -1.07
CA THR A 98 -10.59 -13.71 -0.62
C THR A 98 -10.47 -13.52 0.89
N LEU A 99 -10.38 -12.27 1.35
CA LEU A 99 -10.40 -11.91 2.77
C LEU A 99 -11.43 -10.84 3.04
N LYS A 100 -12.40 -11.14 3.91
CA LYS A 100 -13.32 -10.13 4.44
C LYS A 100 -12.61 -9.32 5.54
N ILE A 101 -12.63 -8.00 5.43
CA ILE A 101 -12.17 -7.10 6.47
C ILE A 101 -13.33 -6.79 7.42
N PRO A 102 -13.17 -6.97 8.74
CA PRO A 102 -14.20 -6.60 9.71
C PRO A 102 -14.55 -5.11 9.65
N GLU A 103 -15.75 -4.77 10.11
CA GLU A 103 -16.17 -3.37 10.21
C GLU A 103 -15.22 -2.59 11.13
N ASN A 104 -14.96 -1.32 10.79
CA ASN A 104 -14.02 -0.42 11.47
C ASN A 104 -12.57 -0.92 11.54
N HIS A 105 -12.21 -1.93 10.74
CA HIS A 105 -10.82 -2.37 10.60
C HIS A 105 -10.24 -1.90 9.27
N ILE A 106 -8.93 -1.68 9.28
CA ILE A 106 -8.10 -1.43 8.12
C ILE A 106 -7.03 -2.53 8.03
N TYR A 107 -6.30 -2.56 6.91
CA TYR A 107 -5.35 -3.65 6.67
C TYR A 107 -4.01 -3.17 6.10
N SER A 108 -2.95 -3.86 6.51
CA SER A 108 -1.61 -3.72 5.95
C SER A 108 -1.26 -4.96 5.14
N LEU A 109 -0.73 -4.75 3.93
CA LEU A 109 -0.29 -5.81 3.01
C LEU A 109 1.23 -5.99 3.07
N ASN A 110 1.72 -7.16 2.64
CA ASN A 110 3.15 -7.50 2.62
C ASN A 110 3.82 -7.34 4.00
N VAL A 111 3.10 -7.75 5.04
CA VAL A 111 3.60 -7.81 6.41
C VAL A 111 4.58 -8.97 6.54
N ASP A 112 5.78 -8.70 7.05
CA ASP A 112 6.81 -9.71 7.28
C ASP A 112 6.67 -10.25 8.71
N PHE A 113 6.35 -11.53 8.81
CA PHE A 113 6.29 -12.30 10.06
C PHE A 113 7.58 -13.11 10.26
N ASP A 114 7.79 -13.66 11.46
CA ASP A 114 8.90 -14.59 11.71
C ASP A 114 8.86 -15.83 10.80
N ASN A 115 10.05 -16.39 10.53
CA ASN A 115 10.29 -17.50 9.60
C ASN A 115 10.00 -17.16 8.13
N ASP A 116 10.34 -15.95 7.70
CA ASP A 116 10.23 -15.47 6.32
C ASP A 116 8.82 -15.58 5.72
N LYS A 117 7.80 -15.55 6.59
CA LYS A 117 6.40 -15.59 6.19
C LYS A 117 5.92 -14.18 5.86
N LYS A 118 5.20 -14.05 4.74
CA LYS A 118 4.57 -12.80 4.33
C LYS A 118 3.05 -12.90 4.41
N GLY A 119 2.38 -11.77 4.56
CA GLY A 119 0.92 -11.75 4.41
C GLY A 119 0.27 -10.44 4.82
N VAL A 120 -0.81 -10.54 5.60
CA VAL A 120 -1.72 -9.43 5.88
C VAL A 120 -1.91 -9.28 7.39
N ALA A 121 -1.83 -8.05 7.88
CA ALA A 121 -2.29 -7.69 9.22
C ALA A 121 -3.58 -6.88 9.11
N VAL A 122 -4.55 -7.22 9.95
CA VAL A 122 -5.85 -6.53 10.03
C VAL A 122 -6.01 -6.00 11.44
N GLY A 123 -6.50 -4.77 11.58
CA GLY A 123 -6.52 -4.07 12.86
C GLY A 123 -7.30 -2.77 12.83
N ILE A 124 -7.23 -2.04 13.94
CA ILE A 124 -7.87 -0.73 14.12
C ILE A 124 -6.75 0.31 14.25
N PHE A 125 -6.90 1.46 13.59
CA PHE A 125 -5.92 2.52 13.68
C PHE A 125 -6.36 3.62 14.66
N ASP A 126 -5.49 3.96 15.59
CA ASP A 126 -5.63 5.11 16.49
C ASP A 126 -4.82 6.27 15.91
N LEU A 127 -5.52 7.22 15.26
CA LEU A 127 -4.92 8.39 14.63
C LEU A 127 -4.15 9.26 15.64
N HIS A 128 -4.66 9.43 16.86
CA HIS A 128 -4.03 10.27 17.88
C HIS A 128 -2.68 9.74 18.33
N LYS A 129 -2.50 8.41 18.30
CA LYS A 129 -1.24 7.76 18.66
C LYS A 129 -0.42 7.34 17.44
N SER A 130 -0.94 7.53 16.23
CA SER A 130 -0.39 6.95 15.00
C SER A 130 -0.10 5.44 15.18
N TYR A 131 -1.04 4.73 15.80
CA TYR A 131 -0.85 3.34 16.24
C TYR A 131 -1.84 2.38 15.58
N PHE A 132 -1.32 1.39 14.85
CA PHE A 132 -2.09 0.31 14.27
C PHE A 132 -2.19 -0.88 15.23
N LYS A 133 -3.36 -1.03 15.85
CA LYS A 133 -3.70 -2.13 16.75
C LYS A 133 -4.13 -3.35 15.94
N ILE A 134 -3.21 -4.30 15.81
CA ILE A 134 -3.41 -5.54 15.05
C ILE A 134 -4.28 -6.51 15.87
N THR A 135 -5.38 -6.96 15.27
CA THR A 135 -6.34 -7.90 15.84
C THR A 135 -6.29 -9.27 15.16
N ASN A 136 -5.90 -9.32 13.88
CA ASN A 136 -5.75 -10.55 13.11
C ASN A 136 -4.48 -10.53 12.24
N LYS A 137 -3.90 -11.71 12.04
CA LYS A 137 -2.72 -11.93 11.20
C LYS A 137 -3.01 -13.08 10.26
N PHE A 138 -2.58 -12.94 9.01
CA PHE A 138 -2.77 -13.96 8.00
C PHE A 138 -1.47 -14.16 7.21
N GLU A 139 -1.04 -15.41 7.07
CA GLU A 139 0.01 -15.80 6.14
C GLU A 139 -0.60 -15.92 4.75
N LEU A 140 0.08 -15.38 3.75
CA LEU A 140 -0.17 -15.65 2.35
C LEU A 140 0.87 -16.66 1.88
N ASN A 141 0.44 -17.92 1.71
CA ASN A 141 1.39 -18.98 1.34
C ASN A 141 1.80 -18.90 -0.14
N LYS A 142 2.71 -19.80 -0.57
CA LYS A 142 3.22 -19.86 -1.95
C LYS A 142 2.14 -20.02 -3.03
N ASN A 143 0.97 -20.54 -2.69
CA ASN A 143 -0.19 -20.69 -3.58
C ASN A 143 -1.17 -19.52 -3.45
N LEU A 144 -0.76 -18.43 -2.79
CA LEU A 144 -1.57 -17.24 -2.52
C LEU A 144 -2.87 -17.57 -1.77
N LYS A 145 -2.84 -18.60 -0.93
CA LYS A 145 -3.95 -18.94 -0.02
C LYS A 145 -3.69 -18.34 1.35
N ILE A 146 -4.73 -17.78 1.91
CA ILE A 146 -4.73 -17.08 3.19
C ILE A 146 -4.87 -18.11 4.30
N LYS A 147 -3.95 -18.07 5.26
CA LYS A 147 -3.99 -18.92 6.45
C LYS A 147 -3.91 -18.06 7.69
N PRO A 148 -4.87 -18.16 8.62
CA PRO A 148 -4.77 -17.47 9.89
C PRO A 148 -3.47 -17.83 10.61
N LEU A 149 -2.78 -16.83 11.13
CA LEU A 149 -1.63 -16.99 12.01
C LEU A 149 -2.05 -16.77 13.46
N SER A 150 -1.31 -17.38 14.38
CA SER A 150 -1.44 -17.06 15.79
C SER A 150 -1.21 -15.57 16.00
N ILE A 151 -2.05 -14.92 16.82
CA ILE A 151 -1.87 -13.50 17.14
C ILE A 151 -0.49 -13.27 17.78
N ASN A 152 0.07 -14.23 18.50
CA ASN A 152 1.40 -14.12 19.11
C ASN A 152 2.56 -14.25 18.12
N THR A 153 2.30 -14.51 16.83
CA THR A 153 3.36 -14.58 15.81
C THR A 153 4.07 -13.24 15.72
N LYS A 154 5.39 -13.22 15.91
CA LYS A 154 6.18 -11.99 15.83
C LYS A 154 6.11 -11.38 14.43
N ILE A 155 6.01 -10.06 14.39
CA ILE A 155 6.07 -9.26 13.17
C ILE A 155 7.44 -8.59 13.14
N ASN A 156 8.16 -8.78 12.04
CA ASN A 156 9.46 -8.17 11.78
C ASN A 156 9.30 -6.80 11.11
N HIS A 157 8.35 -6.69 10.19
CA HIS A 157 8.03 -5.45 9.50
C HIS A 157 6.54 -5.40 9.17
N CYS A 158 5.92 -4.23 9.35
CA CYS A 158 4.53 -3.97 9.01
C CYS A 158 4.47 -2.64 8.25
N PRO A 159 4.14 -2.66 6.95
CA PRO A 159 3.86 -1.43 6.22
C PRO A 159 2.67 -0.68 6.79
N ILE A 160 2.53 0.60 6.42
CA ILE A 160 1.35 1.40 6.73
C ILE A 160 0.12 0.76 6.07
N PRO A 161 -1.03 0.73 6.77
CA PRO A 161 -2.28 0.29 6.20
C PRO A 161 -2.63 1.00 4.89
N VAL A 162 -3.18 0.26 3.93
CA VAL A 162 -3.41 0.73 2.56
C VAL A 162 -4.31 1.97 2.53
N GLU A 163 -5.31 2.01 3.41
CA GLU A 163 -6.23 3.14 3.55
C GLU A 163 -5.59 4.44 4.03
N LEU A 164 -4.35 4.39 4.54
CA LEU A 164 -3.61 5.55 5.03
C LEU A 164 -2.50 5.99 4.05
N LEU A 165 -2.42 5.38 2.85
CA LEU A 165 -1.46 5.75 1.81
C LEU A 165 -1.93 6.95 0.95
N SER A 166 -2.81 7.80 1.49
CA SER A 166 -3.35 8.96 0.79
C SER A 166 -2.50 10.22 0.99
N GLU A 167 -2.65 11.18 0.07
CA GLU A 167 -1.98 12.50 0.14
C GLU A 167 -2.29 13.26 1.44
N GLU A 168 -3.42 12.97 2.09
CA GLU A 168 -3.81 13.58 3.37
C GLU A 168 -2.99 13.06 4.56
N ASN A 169 -2.28 11.93 4.40
CA ASN A 169 -1.54 11.24 5.46
C ASN A 169 -0.01 11.28 5.26
N VAL A 170 0.50 12.15 4.39
CA VAL A 170 1.94 12.31 4.14
C VAL A 170 2.70 12.60 5.44
N GLY A 171 3.72 11.80 5.73
CA GLY A 171 4.57 11.91 6.93
C GLY A 171 4.12 11.05 8.10
N LEU A 172 2.98 10.36 7.98
CA LEU A 172 2.54 9.36 8.98
C LEU A 172 3.56 8.23 9.12
N GLU A 173 4.31 7.93 8.06
CA GLU A 173 5.40 6.95 8.02
C GLU A 173 6.42 7.15 9.14
N GLU A 174 6.73 8.41 9.49
CA GLU A 174 7.76 8.75 10.47
C GLU A 174 7.34 8.42 11.91
N HIS A 175 6.04 8.31 12.16
CA HIS A 175 5.44 8.12 13.48
C HIS A 175 4.59 6.86 13.59
N PHE A 176 4.46 6.11 12.48
CA PHE A 176 3.70 4.90 12.42
C PHE A 176 4.25 3.85 13.39
N THR A 177 3.38 3.40 14.29
CA THR A 177 3.67 2.32 15.22
C THR A 177 2.59 1.25 15.14
N PHE A 178 2.91 0.01 15.51
CA PHE A 178 1.95 -1.10 15.44
C PHE A 178 2.18 -2.11 16.56
N GLY A 179 1.16 -2.92 16.85
CA GLY A 179 1.28 -4.00 17.82
C GLY A 179 -0.06 -4.61 18.24
N ILE A 180 -0.04 -5.44 19.29
CA ILE A 180 -1.21 -6.13 19.84
C ILE A 180 -1.43 -5.61 21.27
N GLU A 181 -2.63 -5.13 21.59
CA GLU A 181 -2.89 -4.35 22.82
C GLU A 181 -2.76 -5.13 24.16
N ASN A 182 -2.39 -6.40 24.16
CA ASN A 182 -2.18 -7.19 25.39
C ASN A 182 -0.75 -7.76 25.55
N GLN A 183 0.18 -7.42 24.65
CA GLN A 183 1.60 -7.73 24.81
C GLN A 183 2.36 -6.44 24.96
N LYS A 184 3.31 -6.39 25.91
CA LYS A 184 4.25 -5.27 26.09
C LYS A 184 4.67 -4.78 24.72
N GLN A 185 4.46 -3.48 24.48
CA GLN A 185 4.82 -2.78 23.27
C GLN A 185 6.13 -3.34 22.72
N VAL A 186 6.07 -4.07 21.61
CA VAL A 186 7.26 -4.28 20.81
C VAL A 186 7.46 -2.93 20.14
N LYS A 187 8.15 -2.02 20.84
CA LYS A 187 8.88 -0.96 20.14
C LYS A 187 9.85 -1.72 19.26
N VAL A 188 9.48 -1.89 17.99
CA VAL A 188 10.46 -2.11 16.96
C VAL A 188 11.25 -0.81 16.98
N ASN A 189 12.32 -0.78 17.78
CA ASN A 189 13.50 -0.10 17.34
C ASN A 189 13.81 -0.80 16.02
N VAL A 190 13.27 -0.26 14.92
CA VAL A 190 14.04 -0.22 13.69
C VAL A 190 15.35 0.32 14.21
N LYS A 191 16.38 -0.52 14.31
CA LYS A 191 17.72 -0.01 14.54
C LYS A 191 17.81 1.05 13.47
N ALA A 192 17.75 2.32 13.88
CA ALA A 192 17.93 3.42 12.98
C ALA A 192 19.17 2.99 12.20
N PRO A 193 19.06 2.74 10.88
CA PRO A 193 20.23 2.45 10.08
C PRO A 193 21.18 3.56 10.48
N SER A 194 22.38 3.20 10.95
CA SER A 194 23.32 4.14 11.57
C SER A 194 23.14 5.47 10.86
N ASN A 195 22.71 6.50 11.60
CA ASN A 195 22.16 7.76 11.10
C ASN A 195 23.28 8.59 10.44
N ASP A 196 23.94 7.91 9.52
CA ASP A 196 25.21 8.18 8.93
C ASP A 196 24.90 9.01 7.71
N PHE A 197 24.59 10.24 8.03
CA PHE A 197 24.36 11.29 7.07
C PHE A 197 25.53 11.43 6.09
N SER A 198 26.75 11.00 6.47
CA SER A 198 27.95 11.12 5.63
C SER A 198 27.79 10.45 4.26
N LYS A 199 27.04 9.35 4.15
CA LYS A 199 26.78 8.68 2.87
C LYS A 199 25.92 9.50 1.91
N TRP A 200 25.15 10.46 2.44
CA TRP A 200 24.28 11.34 1.66
C TRP A 200 25.00 12.60 1.19
N ILE A 201 26.16 12.93 1.75
CA ILE A 201 26.99 14.05 1.27
C ILE A 201 27.42 13.76 -0.17
N GLY A 202 27.28 14.75 -1.04
CA GLY A 202 27.65 14.66 -2.45
C GLY A 202 26.81 15.58 -3.34
N ASN A 203 27.14 15.54 -4.63
CA ASN A 203 26.37 16.20 -5.67
C ASN A 203 25.55 15.15 -6.41
N TYR A 204 24.30 15.48 -6.69
CA TYR A 204 23.35 14.60 -7.33
C TYR A 204 22.71 15.32 -8.51
N LYS A 205 22.53 14.60 -9.61
CA LYS A 205 21.93 15.15 -10.83
C LYS A 205 20.88 14.23 -11.41
N ALA A 206 19.78 14.80 -11.87
CA ALA A 206 18.78 14.08 -12.67
C ALA A 206 18.43 14.94 -13.87
N ASP A 207 18.43 14.31 -15.05
CA ASP A 207 17.99 14.92 -16.30
C ASP A 207 16.69 14.20 -16.68
N ILE A 208 15.59 14.94 -16.79
CA ILE A 208 14.26 14.38 -16.94
C ILE A 208 13.59 15.01 -18.16
N GLU A 209 13.15 14.18 -19.10
CA GLU A 209 12.37 14.61 -20.26
C GLU A 209 10.90 14.22 -20.05
N ILE A 210 10.00 15.19 -20.16
CA ILE A 210 8.56 15.01 -19.95
C ILE A 210 7.80 15.61 -21.13
N THR A 211 6.97 14.79 -21.78
CA THR A 211 6.00 15.25 -22.79
C THR A 211 4.61 15.33 -22.17
N ARG A 212 4.01 16.51 -22.19
CA ARG A 212 2.62 16.77 -21.76
C ARG A 212 1.80 17.32 -22.92
N THR A 213 0.49 17.47 -22.71
CA THR A 213 -0.42 18.05 -23.72
C THR A 213 -0.07 19.50 -24.09
N ASP A 214 0.61 20.21 -23.20
CA ASP A 214 1.01 21.62 -23.32
C ASP A 214 2.47 21.82 -23.78
N GLY A 215 3.26 20.75 -23.90
CA GLY A 215 4.60 20.82 -24.49
C GLY A 215 5.57 19.74 -23.99
N ASP A 216 6.80 19.81 -24.52
CA ASP A 216 7.94 19.03 -24.05
C ASP A 216 8.75 19.87 -23.06
N TYR A 217 9.14 19.24 -21.96
CA TYR A 217 9.88 19.86 -20.86
C TYR A 217 11.14 19.05 -20.59
N ASN A 218 12.27 19.75 -20.55
CA ASN A 218 13.53 19.21 -20.05
C ASN A 218 13.77 19.79 -18.65
N ILE A 219 13.89 18.93 -17.65
CA ILE A 219 14.07 19.32 -16.26
C ILE A 219 15.40 18.77 -15.77
N ASP A 220 16.30 19.67 -15.43
CA ASP A 220 17.59 19.33 -14.83
C ASP A 220 17.55 19.65 -13.34
N TYR A 221 17.71 18.63 -12.50
CA TYR A 221 17.90 18.79 -11.07
C TYR A 221 19.37 18.72 -10.72
N VAL A 222 19.83 19.66 -9.91
CA VAL A 222 21.13 19.60 -9.24
C VAL A 222 20.91 19.75 -7.74
N ILE A 223 21.16 18.68 -6.99
CA ILE A 223 21.07 18.66 -5.53
C ILE A 223 22.48 18.54 -4.97
N LYS A 224 22.90 19.52 -4.16
CA LYS A 224 24.18 19.51 -3.45
C LYS A 224 23.91 19.38 -1.96
N ILE A 225 24.41 18.31 -1.36
CA ILE A 225 24.30 18.06 0.07
C ILE A 225 25.70 18.17 0.66
N LEU A 226 25.99 19.29 1.31
CA LEU A 226 27.31 19.58 1.89
C LEU A 226 27.35 19.13 3.36
N ASN A 227 26.31 19.46 4.10
CA ASN A 227 26.13 19.01 5.48
C ASN A 227 24.63 19.01 5.85
N LYS A 228 24.27 18.63 7.09
CA LYS A 228 22.86 18.55 7.52
C LYS A 228 22.08 19.87 7.44
N ASN A 229 22.79 21.00 7.48
CA ASN A 229 22.22 22.34 7.49
C ASN A 229 22.41 23.06 6.16
N ASP A 230 23.11 22.43 5.21
CA ASP A 230 23.54 23.06 3.97
C ASP A 230 23.22 22.13 2.80
N VAL A 231 22.05 22.36 2.25
CA VAL A 231 21.50 21.66 1.10
C VAL A 231 21.06 22.70 0.10
N LEU A 232 21.51 22.54 -1.14
CA LEU A 232 21.16 23.41 -2.26
C LEU A 232 20.46 22.56 -3.30
N ILE A 233 19.28 23.01 -3.74
CA ILE A 233 18.55 22.41 -4.85
C ILE A 233 18.39 23.50 -5.91
N THR A 234 18.95 23.24 -7.08
CA THR A 234 18.72 24.02 -8.29
C THR A 234 17.91 23.16 -9.24
N GLU A 235 16.81 23.70 -9.71
CA GLU A 235 15.96 23.12 -10.74
C GLU A 235 16.06 24.01 -11.97
N LYS A 236 16.26 23.40 -13.14
CA LYS A 236 16.20 24.11 -14.40
C LYS A 236 15.12 23.49 -15.26
N ILE A 237 14.08 24.26 -15.56
CA ILE A 237 13.00 23.81 -16.46
C ILE A 237 13.20 24.52 -17.79
N ASN A 238 13.51 23.73 -18.82
CA ASN A 238 13.94 24.18 -20.14
C ASN A 238 15.17 25.10 -20.07
N ASN A 239 14.96 26.41 -19.92
CA ASN A 239 16.02 27.42 -19.84
C ASN A 239 15.88 28.34 -18.61
N GLU A 240 14.93 28.08 -17.73
CA GLU A 240 14.67 28.88 -16.54
C GLU A 240 15.30 28.22 -15.33
N ASP A 241 16.30 28.88 -14.74
CA ASP A 241 16.98 28.43 -13.53
C ASP A 241 16.20 28.90 -12.30
N ASN A 242 15.75 27.94 -11.49
CA ASN A 242 15.08 28.15 -10.23
C ASN A 242 15.93 27.61 -9.09
N ASN A 243 16.32 28.48 -8.16
CA ASN A 243 16.89 28.04 -6.90
C ASN A 243 15.76 27.84 -5.90
N VAL A 244 15.72 26.68 -5.27
CA VAL A 244 14.73 26.40 -4.23
C VAL A 244 15.26 26.94 -2.90
N PRO A 245 14.65 28.00 -2.34
CA PRO A 245 15.17 28.64 -1.15
C PRO A 245 14.89 27.81 0.11
N ASP A 246 15.73 28.00 1.13
CA ASP A 246 15.50 27.57 2.51
C ASP A 246 15.18 26.06 2.69
N ILE A 247 15.82 25.21 1.90
CA ILE A 247 15.73 23.75 2.07
C ILE A 247 16.41 23.32 3.37
N PHE A 248 15.78 22.40 4.09
CA PHE A 248 16.37 21.71 5.23
C PHE A 248 16.10 20.21 5.17
N ILE A 249 16.98 19.44 5.82
CA ILE A 249 16.81 18.00 5.95
C ILE A 249 15.84 17.72 7.09
N LYS A 250 14.65 17.22 6.74
CA LYS A 250 13.60 16.85 7.67
C LYS A 250 13.93 15.53 8.38
N SER A 251 14.33 14.52 7.60
CA SER A 251 14.67 13.20 8.12
C SER A 251 15.73 12.49 7.28
N VAL A 252 16.47 11.58 7.93
CA VAL A 252 17.57 10.80 7.34
C VAL A 252 17.41 9.35 7.79
N SER A 253 17.56 8.41 6.86
CA SER A 253 17.54 6.97 7.14
C SER A 253 18.65 6.22 6.38
N GLY A 254 18.58 4.88 6.43
CA GLY A 254 19.44 3.93 5.71
C GLY A 254 19.43 4.17 4.21
N ASP A 255 18.23 4.35 3.70
CA ASP A 255 17.95 4.28 2.28
C ASP A 255 17.15 5.49 1.80
N GLN A 256 16.94 6.49 2.66
CA GLN A 256 16.19 7.69 2.32
C GLN A 256 16.75 8.96 2.98
N LEU A 257 16.62 10.08 2.29
CA LEU A 257 16.84 11.44 2.77
C LEU A 257 15.63 12.30 2.36
N ILE A 258 14.95 12.92 3.33
CA ILE A 258 13.79 13.79 3.08
C ILE A 258 14.18 15.24 3.33
N MET A 259 13.90 16.09 2.34
CA MET A 259 14.22 17.51 2.31
C MET A 259 12.94 18.30 2.07
N LYS A 260 12.73 19.36 2.86
CA LYS A 260 11.55 20.24 2.75
C LYS A 260 11.99 21.69 2.70
N SER A 261 11.14 22.56 2.13
CA SER A 261 11.30 24.00 2.28
C SER A 261 10.85 24.45 3.67
N LYS A 262 11.51 25.47 4.24
CA LYS A 262 11.02 26.16 5.45
C LYS A 262 9.89 27.14 5.16
N THR A 263 9.71 27.53 3.90
CA THR A 263 8.82 28.62 3.49
C THR A 263 7.61 28.14 2.70
N ASP A 264 7.65 26.91 2.19
CA ASP A 264 6.56 26.30 1.43
C ASP A 264 6.38 24.82 1.79
N ASP A 265 5.29 24.50 2.49
CA ASP A 265 5.00 23.13 2.95
C ASP A 265 4.69 22.16 1.79
N ALA A 266 4.36 22.66 0.60
CA ALA A 266 4.15 21.83 -0.58
C ALA A 266 5.47 21.34 -1.20
N VAL A 267 6.59 22.03 -0.93
CA VAL A 267 7.89 21.68 -1.50
C VAL A 267 8.54 20.56 -0.68
N GLU A 268 8.58 19.37 -1.30
CA GLU A 268 9.19 18.18 -0.74
C GLU A 268 10.01 17.44 -1.80
N TYR A 269 11.25 17.14 -1.44
CA TYR A 269 12.15 16.31 -2.21
C TYR A 269 12.62 15.15 -1.35
N ILE A 270 12.61 13.95 -1.92
CA ILE A 270 13.03 12.72 -1.28
C ILE A 270 14.11 12.11 -2.18
N ILE A 271 15.29 11.85 -1.62
CA ILE A 271 16.29 11.00 -2.26
C ILE A 271 16.21 9.62 -1.63
N SER A 272 15.93 8.60 -2.43
CA SER A 272 15.88 7.20 -1.99
C SER A 272 16.97 6.38 -2.68
N LYS A 273 17.56 5.43 -1.96
CA LYS A 273 18.51 4.44 -2.49
C LYS A 273 17.82 3.08 -2.56
N ILE A 274 17.51 2.61 -3.76
CA ILE A 274 16.79 1.36 -4.02
C ILE A 274 17.68 0.51 -4.92
N ASP A 275 17.98 -0.71 -4.50
CA ASP A 275 18.84 -1.65 -5.24
C ASP A 275 20.19 -1.07 -5.68
N GLY A 276 20.76 -0.19 -4.85
CA GLY A 276 22.05 0.47 -5.09
C GLY A 276 21.98 1.74 -5.94
N GLN A 277 20.84 2.05 -6.54
CA GLN A 277 20.61 3.23 -7.37
C GLN A 277 19.89 4.34 -6.58
N TYR A 278 20.24 5.59 -6.85
CA TYR A 278 19.58 6.73 -6.22
C TYR A 278 18.42 7.20 -7.10
N TYR A 279 17.36 7.67 -6.44
CA TYR A 279 16.17 8.21 -7.07
C TYR A 279 15.77 9.51 -6.38
N ILE A 280 15.28 10.49 -7.16
CA ILE A 280 14.58 11.67 -6.66
C ILE A 280 13.07 11.45 -6.79
N MET A 281 12.33 11.75 -5.73
CA MET A 281 10.87 11.64 -5.63
C MET A 281 10.34 12.72 -4.68
N GLY A 282 9.05 12.68 -4.35
CA GLY A 282 8.39 13.63 -3.44
C GLY A 282 7.35 14.48 -4.15
N ASN A 283 6.61 15.28 -3.38
CA ASN A 283 5.48 16.06 -3.92
C ASN A 283 5.88 16.95 -5.09
N THR A 284 7.02 17.65 -5.00
CA THR A 284 7.49 18.54 -6.06
C THR A 284 7.75 17.79 -7.36
N VAL A 285 8.38 16.61 -7.27
CA VAL A 285 8.70 15.76 -8.42
C VAL A 285 7.44 15.14 -9.03
N TYR A 286 6.51 14.72 -8.19
CA TYR A 286 5.25 14.14 -8.64
C TYR A 286 4.38 15.15 -9.41
N MET A 287 4.27 16.38 -8.89
CA MET A 287 3.52 17.48 -9.51
C MET A 287 3.97 17.77 -10.95
N LEU A 288 5.23 17.51 -11.29
CA LEU A 288 5.76 17.72 -12.63
C LEU A 288 5.21 16.73 -13.65
N ASN A 289 5.02 15.46 -13.29
CA ASN A 289 4.62 14.41 -14.24
C ASN A 289 3.92 13.20 -13.59
N PRO A 290 2.68 13.37 -13.10
CA PRO A 290 1.86 12.23 -12.69
C PRO A 290 1.63 11.27 -13.88
N PRO A 291 1.70 9.94 -13.70
CA PRO A 291 1.78 9.21 -12.43
C PRO A 291 3.21 8.84 -12.02
N ASN A 292 4.24 9.33 -12.72
CA ASN A 292 5.62 8.98 -12.40
C ASN A 292 6.02 9.66 -11.07
N ASP A 293 6.26 8.84 -10.06
CA ASP A 293 6.57 9.30 -8.70
C ASP A 293 8.07 9.45 -8.44
N ARG A 294 8.93 8.98 -9.35
CA ARG A 294 10.38 8.96 -9.15
C ARG A 294 11.20 8.98 -10.43
N TYR A 295 12.38 9.59 -10.34
CA TYR A 295 13.38 9.62 -11.42
C TYR A 295 14.74 9.19 -10.91
N VAL A 296 15.55 8.61 -11.81
CA VAL A 296 16.92 8.20 -11.47
C VAL A 296 17.75 9.44 -11.17
N LEU A 297 18.52 9.36 -10.10
CA LEU A 297 19.43 10.41 -9.65
C LEU A 297 20.86 9.87 -9.69
N ASN A 298 21.73 10.53 -10.44
CA ASN A 298 23.14 10.19 -10.54
C ASN A 298 23.92 10.90 -9.46
N LYS A 299 24.54 10.14 -8.55
CA LYS A 299 25.46 10.70 -7.55
C LYS A 299 26.85 10.86 -8.19
N GLU A 300 27.33 12.08 -8.30
CA GLU A 300 28.70 12.37 -8.74
C GLU A 300 29.68 12.06 -7.59
N MET A 301 30.77 11.37 -7.91
CA MET A 301 31.87 11.06 -6.97
C MET A 301 32.77 12.26 -6.72
#